data_AF-A0A660TRP2-F1
#
_entry.id   AF-A0A660TRP2-F1
#
_cell.length_a   1.000
_cell.length_b   1.000
_cell.length_c   1.000
_cell.angle_alpha   90.00
_cell.angle_beta   90.00
_cell.angle_gamma   90.00
#
_symmetry.space_group_name_H-M   'P 1'
#
loop_
_entity.id
_entity.type
_entity.pdbx_description
1 polymer ?
#
loop_
_entity_poly.entity_id
_entity_poly.type
_entity_poly.pdbx_seq_one_letter_code
_entity_poly.pdbx_strand_id
1 'polypeptide(L)'
;MKKATEWKVETLPNGQKNLALLKRGKWHYLYSKNDPVASGKRFYTSVYNGQGLYIIIGLGYYYHLLPFVYNDNSSRIIVIEPSKNLFDKVKYSHHYSNLEKSKRIQFIIGSEEIKDFIERLRGDYELLFYDRLNLLSYPVLDRLLPET
;
A
#
# COMPACT_ATOMS: atom_id res chain seq x y z
N MET A 1 -22.77 -9.55 10.30
CA MET A 1 -21.37 -9.80 10.73
C MET A 1 -20.45 -9.65 9.53
N LYS A 2 -19.62 -8.60 9.46
CA LYS A 2 -18.52 -8.56 8.48
C LYS A 2 -17.62 -9.76 8.81
N LYS A 3 -17.50 -10.74 7.90
CA LYS A 3 -16.57 -11.85 8.09
C LYS A 3 -15.18 -11.25 8.25
N ALA A 4 -14.49 -11.58 9.34
CA ALA A 4 -13.10 -11.17 9.55
C ALA A 4 -12.29 -11.57 8.31
N THR A 5 -11.66 -10.59 7.68
CA THR A 5 -10.78 -10.82 6.54
C THR A 5 -9.47 -11.41 7.06
N GLU A 6 -9.20 -12.67 6.72
CA GLU A 6 -7.98 -13.35 7.16
C GLU A 6 -6.85 -13.11 6.16
N TRP A 7 -5.72 -12.65 6.68
CA TRP A 7 -4.48 -12.44 5.93
C TRP A 7 -3.43 -13.48 6.30
N LYS A 8 -2.71 -13.98 5.28
CA LYS A 8 -1.48 -14.74 5.48
C LYS A 8 -0.33 -14.17 4.65
N VAL A 9 0.87 -14.34 5.16
CA VAL A 9 2.10 -14.19 4.39
C VAL A 9 2.53 -15.59 3.96
N GLU A 10 2.74 -15.77 2.66
CA GLU A 10 3.20 -17.02 2.09
C GLU A 10 4.55 -16.83 1.40
N THR A 11 5.47 -17.78 1.61
CA THR A 11 6.73 -17.83 0.86
C THR A 11 6.49 -18.59 -0.44
N LEU A 12 6.83 -17.95 -1.55
CA LEU A 12 6.70 -18.48 -2.90
C LEU A 12 7.90 -19.39 -3.25
N PRO A 13 7.80 -20.22 -4.31
CA PRO A 13 8.90 -21.11 -4.72
C PRO A 13 10.22 -20.39 -5.03
N ASN A 14 10.16 -19.13 -5.45
CA ASN A 14 11.32 -18.29 -5.72
C ASN A 14 11.94 -17.64 -4.45
N GLY A 15 11.47 -18.02 -3.26
CA GLY A 15 11.92 -17.49 -1.98
C GLY A 15 11.35 -16.12 -1.60
N GLN A 16 10.66 -15.44 -2.51
CA GLN A 16 9.98 -14.18 -2.22
C GLN A 16 8.72 -14.44 -1.41
N LYS A 17 8.23 -13.42 -0.70
CA LYS A 17 7.00 -13.53 0.08
C LYS A 17 5.86 -12.84 -0.64
N ASN A 18 4.64 -13.23 -0.34
CA ASN A 18 3.45 -12.59 -0.87
C ASN A 18 2.38 -12.53 0.22
N LEU A 19 1.49 -11.56 0.10
CA LEU A 19 0.36 -11.43 0.99
C LEU A 19 -0.88 -11.99 0.30
N ALA A 20 -1.62 -12.84 1.00
CA ALA A 20 -2.85 -13.44 0.49
C ALA A 20 -4.03 -13.19 1.45
N LEU A 21 -5.19 -12.92 0.86
CA LEU A 21 -6.46 -12.71 1.55
C LEU A 21 -7.38 -13.91 1.36
N LEU A 22 -7.96 -14.42 2.44
CA LEU A 22 -9.02 -15.43 2.37
C LEU A 22 -10.36 -14.73 2.06
N LYS A 23 -10.90 -14.98 0.86
CA LYS A 23 -12.19 -14.45 0.43
C LYS A 23 -13.01 -15.58 -0.19
N ARG A 24 -14.24 -15.77 0.31
CA ARG A 24 -15.17 -16.83 -0.18
C ARG A 24 -14.52 -18.23 -0.21
N GLY A 25 -13.73 -18.56 0.81
CA GLY A 25 -13.04 -19.85 0.94
C GLY A 25 -11.83 -20.05 0.02
N LYS A 26 -11.40 -19.01 -0.72
CA LYS A 26 -10.24 -19.06 -1.61
C LYS A 26 -9.20 -18.02 -1.22
N TRP A 27 -7.93 -18.38 -1.37
CA TRP A 27 -6.81 -17.47 -1.15
C TRP A 27 -6.54 -16.64 -2.40
N HIS A 28 -6.58 -15.32 -2.26
CA HIS A 28 -6.29 -14.36 -3.31
C HIS A 28 -5.01 -13.61 -3.00
N TYR A 29 -4.05 -13.66 -3.92
CA TYR A 29 -2.74 -13.06 -3.74
C TYR A 29 -2.75 -11.61 -4.19
N LEU A 30 -2.08 -10.76 -3.42
CA LEU A 30 -1.99 -9.35 -3.74
C LEU A 30 -1.06 -9.12 -4.95
N TYR A 31 0.03 -9.86 -5.05
CA TYR A 31 0.97 -9.75 -6.17
C TYR A 31 1.02 -11.02 -7.01
N SER A 32 1.67 -10.94 -8.17
CA SER A 32 1.97 -12.12 -9.00
C SER A 32 2.68 -13.18 -8.18
N LYS A 33 2.35 -14.46 -8.38
CA LYS A 33 3.05 -15.59 -7.75
C LYS A 33 4.41 -15.89 -8.37
N ASN A 34 4.63 -15.44 -9.61
CA ASN A 34 5.88 -15.69 -10.33
C ASN A 34 6.92 -14.61 -10.00
N ASP A 35 6.48 -13.35 -9.93
CA ASP A 35 7.34 -12.21 -9.64
C ASP A 35 6.55 -11.06 -8.98
N PRO A 36 6.39 -11.10 -7.65
CA PRO A 36 5.83 -10.01 -6.86
C PRO A 36 6.50 -8.65 -7.05
N VAL A 37 7.82 -8.63 -7.21
CA VAL A 37 8.60 -7.38 -7.35
C VAL A 37 8.25 -6.70 -8.67
N ALA A 38 8.18 -7.46 -9.77
CA ALA A 38 7.78 -6.91 -11.06
C ALA A 38 6.34 -6.39 -11.05
N SER A 39 5.43 -7.01 -10.28
CA SER A 39 4.07 -6.47 -10.08
C SER A 39 4.09 -5.08 -9.47
N GLY A 40 4.89 -4.87 -8.41
CA GLY A 40 5.04 -3.57 -7.79
C GLY A 40 5.68 -2.52 -8.71
N LYS A 41 6.72 -2.92 -9.46
CA LYS A 41 7.38 -2.04 -10.43
C LYS A 41 6.44 -1.58 -11.56
N ARG A 42 5.60 -2.47 -12.07
CA ARG A 42 4.59 -2.13 -13.09
C ARG A 42 3.61 -1.08 -12.57
N PHE A 43 3.14 -1.24 -11.34
CA PHE A 43 2.26 -0.25 -10.71
C PHE A 43 2.93 1.12 -10.64
N TYR A 44 4.12 1.21 -10.04
CA TYR A 44 4.89 2.46 -9.96
C TYR A 44 5.05 3.13 -11.33
N THR A 45 5.45 2.37 -12.35
CA THR A 45 5.67 2.89 -13.71
C THR A 45 4.38 3.47 -14.31
N SER A 46 3.22 2.92 -13.96
CA SER A 46 1.92 3.39 -14.48
C SER A 46 1.37 4.64 -13.80
N VAL A 47 1.85 4.98 -12.60
CA VAL A 47 1.27 6.07 -11.78
C VAL A 47 2.26 7.16 -11.40
N TYR A 48 3.56 6.91 -11.53
CA TYR A 48 4.59 7.88 -11.21
C TYR A 48 4.56 9.05 -12.20
N ASN A 49 4.50 10.28 -11.67
CA ASN A 49 4.45 11.50 -12.47
C ASN A 49 5.51 12.54 -12.05
N GLY A 50 6.51 12.14 -11.26
CA GLY A 50 7.57 13.02 -10.79
C GLY A 50 7.56 13.24 -9.28
N GLN A 51 7.87 14.47 -8.86
CA GLN A 51 8.02 14.85 -7.46
C GLN A 51 6.68 15.25 -6.82
N GLY A 52 6.48 14.91 -5.53
CA GLY A 52 5.32 15.37 -4.78
C GLY A 52 5.09 14.65 -3.47
N LEU A 53 3.86 14.75 -2.97
CA LEU A 53 3.31 13.97 -1.88
C LEU A 53 2.49 12.81 -2.46
N TYR A 54 2.97 11.59 -2.26
CA TYR A 54 2.23 10.37 -2.58
C TYR A 54 1.49 9.87 -1.36
N ILE A 55 0.17 9.75 -1.45
CA ILE A 55 -0.67 9.12 -0.44
C ILE A 55 -1.07 7.75 -1.01
N ILE A 56 -0.54 6.68 -0.42
CA ILE A 56 -0.73 5.32 -0.91
C ILE A 56 -1.60 4.54 0.07
N ILE A 57 -2.76 4.08 -0.40
CA ILE A 57 -3.70 3.27 0.37
C ILE A 57 -3.30 1.80 0.26
N GLY A 58 -3.12 1.20 1.43
CA GLY A 58 -2.71 -0.18 1.65
C GLY A 58 -1.20 -0.38 1.71
N LEU A 59 -0.74 -1.14 2.69
CA LEU A 59 0.65 -1.56 2.79
C LEU A 59 0.98 -2.72 1.84
N GLY A 60 0.08 -3.70 1.82
CA GLY A 60 0.37 -5.00 1.23
C GLY A 60 1.67 -5.62 1.78
N TYR A 61 2.40 -6.32 0.91
CA TYR A 61 3.78 -6.76 1.18
C TYR A 61 4.84 -5.80 0.61
N TYR A 62 4.56 -4.49 0.63
CA TYR A 62 5.47 -3.39 0.25
C TYR A 62 5.92 -3.31 -1.22
N TYR A 63 5.79 -4.33 -2.05
CA TYR A 63 6.37 -4.33 -3.40
C TYR A 63 5.96 -3.15 -4.28
N HIS A 64 4.73 -2.64 -4.15
CA HIS A 64 4.27 -1.47 -4.90
C HIS A 64 4.76 -0.13 -4.29
N LEU A 65 5.22 -0.14 -3.04
CA LEU A 65 5.80 1.01 -2.34
C LEU A 65 7.30 1.15 -2.61
N LEU A 66 8.02 0.03 -2.64
CA LEU A 66 9.49 -0.01 -2.75
C LEU A 66 10.03 0.85 -3.90
N PRO A 67 9.46 0.85 -5.12
CA PRO A 67 9.96 1.69 -6.21
C PRO A 67 9.90 3.20 -5.92
N PHE A 68 8.88 3.69 -5.20
CA PHE A 68 8.80 5.11 -4.82
C PHE A 68 9.93 5.52 -3.87
N VAL A 69 10.45 4.56 -3.11
CA VAL A 69 11.48 4.81 -2.11
C VAL A 69 12.87 4.73 -2.73
N TYR A 70 13.09 3.76 -3.62
CA TYR A 70 14.40 3.51 -4.21
C TYR A 70 14.70 4.35 -5.45
N ASN A 71 13.68 4.72 -6.23
CA ASN A 71 13.88 5.43 -7.49
C ASN A 71 13.60 6.93 -7.40
N ASP A 72 12.99 7.39 -6.30
CA ASP A 72 12.70 8.81 -6.08
C ASP A 72 13.06 9.21 -4.64
N ASN A 73 13.94 10.21 -4.53
CA ASN A 73 14.38 10.79 -3.27
C ASN A 73 13.74 12.15 -2.95
N SER A 74 13.03 12.74 -3.91
CA SER A 74 12.43 14.06 -3.79
C SER A 74 11.04 14.03 -3.16
N SER A 75 10.33 12.91 -3.32
CA SER A 75 8.95 12.80 -2.86
C SER A 75 8.81 12.42 -1.39
N ARG A 76 7.73 12.94 -0.78
CA ARG A 76 7.21 12.48 0.51
C ARG A 76 6.12 11.44 0.26
N ILE A 77 6.03 10.47 1.16
CA ILE A 77 5.11 9.35 1.03
C ILE A 77 4.34 9.19 2.34
N ILE A 78 3.02 9.17 2.25
CA ILE A 78 2.14 8.75 3.34
C ILE A 78 1.58 7.40 2.92
N VAL A 79 1.82 6.37 3.72
CA VAL A 79 1.26 5.04 3.50
C VAL A 79 0.19 4.79 4.54
N ILE A 80 -0.98 4.44 4.07
CA ILE A 80 -2.18 4.33 4.90
C ILE A 80 -2.65 2.88 4.86
N GLU A 81 -2.58 2.14 5.97
CA GLU A 81 -3.14 0.79 6.07
C GLU A 81 -4.37 0.77 6.98
N PRO A 82 -5.58 0.58 6.42
CA PRO A 82 -6.79 0.51 7.24
C PRO A 82 -6.85 -0.76 8.09
N SER A 83 -6.28 -1.89 7.65
CA SER A 83 -6.36 -3.15 8.36
C SER A 83 -5.18 -3.33 9.33
N LYS A 84 -5.44 -3.13 10.63
CA LYS A 84 -4.47 -3.50 11.68
C LYS A 84 -4.08 -4.98 11.62
N ASN A 85 -5.03 -5.85 11.25
CA ASN A 85 -4.77 -7.29 11.06
C ASN A 85 -3.73 -7.53 9.96
N LEU A 86 -3.84 -6.84 8.82
CA LEU A 86 -2.83 -6.90 7.76
C LEU A 86 -1.48 -6.40 8.28
N PHE A 87 -1.47 -5.21 8.89
CA PHE A 87 -0.24 -4.60 9.41
C PHE A 87 0.52 -5.55 10.34
N ASP A 88 -0.19 -6.21 11.26
CA ASP A 88 0.41 -7.16 12.19
C ASP A 88 1.10 -8.36 11.50
N LYS A 89 0.67 -8.72 10.28
CA LYS A 89 1.33 -9.77 9.48
C LYS A 89 2.63 -9.31 8.82
N VAL A 90 2.80 -8.02 8.59
CA VAL A 90 3.86 -7.48 7.72
C VAL A 90 4.88 -6.58 8.44
N LYS A 91 4.53 -6.06 9.62
CA LYS A 91 5.37 -5.13 10.41
C LYS A 91 6.75 -5.66 10.81
N TYR A 92 6.95 -6.97 10.85
CA TYR A 92 8.26 -7.58 11.14
C TYR A 92 9.05 -7.98 9.90
N SER A 93 8.61 -7.57 8.71
CA SER A 93 9.37 -7.77 7.49
C SER A 93 10.62 -6.89 7.46
N HIS A 94 11.68 -7.38 6.80
CA HIS A 94 12.88 -6.57 6.55
C HIS A 94 12.58 -5.30 5.74
N HIS A 95 11.55 -5.33 4.90
CA HIS A 95 11.10 -4.15 4.17
C HIS A 95 10.59 -3.07 5.13
N TYR A 96 9.72 -3.42 6.07
CA TYR A 96 9.16 -2.45 7.02
C TYR A 96 10.24 -1.73 7.83
N SER A 97 11.20 -2.47 8.38
CA SER A 97 12.26 -1.89 9.21
C SER A 97 13.13 -0.87 8.48
N ASN A 98 13.28 -1.02 7.16
CA ASN A 98 14.01 -0.07 6.33
C ASN A 98 13.15 1.16 6.00
N LEU A 99 11.86 0.94 5.73
CA LEU A 99 10.93 2.00 5.35
C LEU A 99 10.56 2.91 6.53
N GLU A 100 10.33 2.35 7.72
CA GLU A 100 9.95 3.10 8.93
C GLU A 100 11.05 4.08 9.39
N LYS A 101 12.32 3.78 9.09
CA LYS A 101 13.43 4.69 9.40
C LYS A 101 13.53 5.89 8.46
N SER A 102 12.81 5.87 7.34
CA SER A 102 12.87 6.94 6.36
C SER A 102 12.09 8.15 6.83
N LYS A 103 12.75 9.31 6.97
CA LYS A 103 12.09 10.59 7.25
C LYS A 103 11.12 11.04 6.15
N ARG A 104 11.15 10.40 4.99
CA ARG A 104 10.27 10.70 3.85
C ARG A 104 8.95 9.94 3.91
N ILE A 105 8.84 8.92 4.76
CA ILE A 105 7.70 8.01 4.79
C ILE A 105 7.00 8.13 6.13
N GLN A 106 5.69 8.36 6.09
CA GLN A 106 4.83 8.33 7.26
C GLN A 106 3.83 7.19 7.11
N PHE A 107 3.67 6.40 8.17
CA PHE A 107 2.69 5.31 8.22
C PHE A 107 1.49 5.71 9.08
N ILE A 108 0.28 5.47 8.58
CA ILE A 108 -0.98 5.63 9.31
C ILE A 108 -1.68 4.26 9.32
N ILE A 109 -1.88 3.68 10.51
CA ILE A 109 -2.38 2.30 10.65
C ILE A 109 -3.71 2.29 11.42
N GLY A 110 -4.70 1.56 10.90
CA GLY A 110 -5.91 1.19 11.64
C GLY A 110 -6.95 2.30 11.81
N SER A 111 -6.98 3.30 10.93
CA SER A 111 -7.92 4.40 11.02
C SER A 111 -9.16 4.15 10.14
N GLU A 112 -10.34 3.95 10.74
CA GLU A 112 -11.59 3.94 9.94
C GLU A 112 -11.93 5.33 9.37
N GLU A 113 -11.29 6.38 9.89
CA GLU A 113 -11.47 7.79 9.50
C GLU A 113 -10.62 8.20 8.28
N ILE A 114 -9.85 7.26 7.69
CA ILE A 114 -9.00 7.52 6.51
C ILE A 114 -9.80 8.10 5.35
N LYS A 115 -11.01 7.60 5.15
CA LYS A 115 -11.87 8.03 4.05
C LYS A 115 -12.26 9.50 4.22
N ASP A 116 -12.71 9.87 5.41
CA ASP A 116 -13.04 11.26 5.74
C ASP A 116 -11.82 12.17 5.68
N PHE A 117 -10.64 11.67 6.10
CA PHE A 117 -9.38 12.40 5.97
C PHE A 117 -9.01 12.68 4.52
N ILE A 118 -9.14 11.67 3.64
CA ILE A 118 -8.88 11.80 2.20
C ILE A 118 -9.89 12.76 1.54
N GLU A 119 -11.17 12.64 1.88
CA GLU A 119 -12.23 13.53 1.37
C GLU A 119 -11.99 14.99 1.79
N ARG A 120 -11.61 15.23 3.05
CA ARG A 120 -11.22 16.58 3.53
C ARG A 120 -9.95 17.09 2.85
N LEU A 121 -8.94 16.23 2.65
CA LEU A 121 -7.73 16.58 1.91
C LEU A 121 -8.05 17.03 0.48
N ARG A 122 -8.95 16.32 -0.20
CA ARG A 122 -9.39 16.70 -1.55
C ARG A 122 -10.17 18.00 -1.53
N GLY A 123 -11.20 18.12 -0.69
CA GLY A 123 -12.07 19.31 -0.67
C GLY A 123 -11.36 20.60 -0.24
N ASP A 124 -10.57 20.54 0.85
CA ASP A 124 -10.03 21.75 1.49
C ASP A 124 -8.61 22.10 1.00
N TYR A 125 -7.87 21.12 0.47
CA TYR A 125 -6.45 21.28 0.16
C TYR A 125 -6.08 21.04 -1.30
N GLU A 126 -7.02 20.65 -2.19
CA GLU A 126 -6.74 20.54 -3.64
C GLU A 126 -6.11 21.82 -4.19
N LEU A 127 -6.62 22.99 -3.83
CA LEU A 127 -6.10 24.27 -4.33
C LEU A 127 -4.67 24.59 -3.83
N LEU A 128 -4.27 24.06 -2.68
CA LEU A 128 -2.93 24.29 -2.11
C LEU A 128 -1.89 23.30 -2.66
N PHE A 129 -2.32 22.15 -3.17
CA PHE A 129 -1.45 21.06 -3.61
C PHE A 129 -1.80 20.49 -4.99
N TYR A 130 -2.53 21.23 -5.83
CA TYR A 130 -3.19 20.74 -7.05
C TYR A 130 -2.27 19.93 -7.98
N ASP A 131 -0.99 20.30 -8.06
CA ASP A 131 0.02 19.60 -8.89
C ASP A 131 1.01 18.72 -8.11
N ARG A 132 0.80 18.55 -6.80
CA ARG A 132 1.77 17.88 -5.90
C ARG A 132 1.15 16.78 -5.03
N LEU A 133 -0.15 16.52 -5.08
CA LEU A 133 -0.79 15.46 -4.30
C LEU A 133 -1.23 14.31 -5.21
N ASN A 134 -0.66 13.13 -4.97
CA ASN A 134 -0.96 11.91 -5.71
C ASN A 134 -1.62 10.89 -4.78
N LEU A 135 -2.95 10.75 -4.87
CA LEU A 135 -3.67 9.70 -4.15
C LEU A 135 -3.70 8.42 -4.98
N LEU A 136 -3.15 7.35 -4.43
CA LEU A 136 -2.95 6.08 -5.12
C LEU A 136 -3.49 4.93 -4.27
N SER A 137 -4.11 3.96 -4.92
CA SER A 137 -4.36 2.64 -4.34
C SER A 137 -3.87 1.57 -5.29
N TYR A 138 -3.37 0.47 -4.74
CA TYR A 138 -2.92 -0.64 -5.55
C TYR A 138 -4.14 -1.42 -6.10
N PRO A 139 -4.34 -1.54 -7.42
CA PRO A 139 -5.64 -1.99 -7.98
C PRO A 139 -6.11 -3.37 -7.55
N VAL A 140 -5.18 -4.26 -7.22
CA VAL A 140 -5.51 -5.60 -6.72
C VAL A 140 -6.10 -5.50 -5.30
N LEU A 141 -5.62 -4.57 -4.49
CA LEU A 141 -6.16 -4.33 -3.15
C LEU A 141 -7.60 -3.84 -3.23
N ASP A 142 -7.89 -2.85 -4.08
CA ASP A 142 -9.26 -2.32 -4.29
C ASP A 142 -10.23 -3.41 -4.71
N ARG A 143 -9.80 -4.29 -5.64
CA ARG A 143 -10.62 -5.42 -6.08
C ARG A 143 -10.90 -6.42 -4.96
N LEU A 144 -9.94 -6.62 -4.07
CA LEU A 144 -10.06 -7.55 -2.96
C LEU A 144 -10.86 -6.96 -1.80
N LEU A 145 -10.82 -5.65 -1.60
CA LEU A 145 -11.47 -4.89 -0.53
C LEU A 145 -12.32 -3.71 -1.07
N PRO A 146 -13.39 -3.97 -1.83
CA PRO A 146 -14.18 -2.89 -2.45
C PRO A 146 -15.05 -2.09 -1.46
N GLU A 147 -15.07 -2.44 -0.17
CA GLU A 147 -15.90 -1.81 0.88
C GLU A 147 -15.08 -1.25 2.05
N THR A 148 -13.79 -0.99 1.85
CA THR A 148 -13.02 -0.05 2.68
C THR A 148 -13.04 1.33 2.05
#